data_AF-A0ABD2XDB8-F1
#
_entry.id   AF-A0ABD2XDB8-F1
#
_cell.length_a   1.000
_cell.length_b   1.000
_cell.length_c   1.000
_cell.angle_alpha   90.00
_cell.angle_beta   90.00
_cell.angle_gamma   90.00
#
_symmetry.space_group_name_H-M   'P 1'
#
loop_
_entity.id
_entity.type
_entity.pdbx_description
1 polymer ?
#
loop_
_entity_poly.entity_id
_entity_poly.type
_entity_poly.pdbx_seq_one_letter_code
_entity_poly.pdbx_strand_id
1 'polypeptide(L)'
;MAEDNKNCLNTLQSSNEGVAYRQIGEMNHQFLGEVCYLIRNYEGDLPNLREIFQPEAIDWILKESVDQYYISIIDFVIETGYKDEPEIDVDGKTILRRCTPIHNALENDIAFIIPELFQIYDRFDLNYADEGGMTHFHLACQFGCVDEVKKFLEAGQNPYCIAEKTGDSPLHFALANEHKNVAELLLRNGADPNLADEDGWTPLHVICLMDRGAELLPIDSSRSTKKLTRW
;
A
#
# COMPACT_ATOMS: atom_id res chain seq x y z
N MET A 1 30.46 -6.18 18.17
CA MET A 1 28.98 -6.26 18.29
C MET A 1 28.31 -5.53 17.13
N ALA A 2 28.48 -4.21 16.97
CA ALA A 2 27.94 -3.49 15.79
C ALA A 2 28.51 -3.98 14.43
N GLU A 3 29.84 -4.19 14.35
CA GLU A 3 30.50 -4.81 13.18
C GLU A 3 29.95 -6.22 12.90
N ASP A 4 29.59 -6.95 13.95
CA ASP A 4 29.09 -8.32 13.84
C ASP A 4 27.67 -8.33 13.25
N ASN A 5 26.81 -7.38 13.62
CA ASN A 5 25.45 -7.26 13.08
C ASN A 5 25.43 -6.90 11.59
N LYS A 6 26.29 -5.96 11.15
CA LYS A 6 26.44 -5.64 9.71
C LYS A 6 26.97 -6.83 8.92
N ASN A 7 27.95 -7.55 9.47
CA ASN A 7 28.48 -8.77 8.86
C ASN A 7 27.42 -9.89 8.81
N CYS A 8 26.55 -10.01 9.82
CA CYS A 8 25.42 -10.94 9.83
C CYS A 8 24.40 -10.62 8.73
N LEU A 9 24.02 -9.35 8.55
CA LEU A 9 23.11 -8.94 7.47
C LEU A 9 23.71 -9.24 6.08
N ASN A 10 25.00 -8.94 5.88
CA ASN A 10 25.70 -9.29 4.64
C ASN A 10 25.78 -10.81 4.43
N THR A 11 25.93 -11.59 5.50
CA THR A 11 25.96 -13.06 5.43
C THR A 11 24.59 -13.62 5.06
N LEU A 12 23.49 -13.01 5.51
CA LEU A 12 22.13 -13.37 5.09
C LEU A 12 21.91 -13.09 3.60
N GLN A 13 22.45 -11.99 3.08
CA GLN A 13 22.43 -11.70 1.64
C GLN A 13 23.16 -12.80 0.86
N SER A 14 24.42 -13.09 1.18
CA SER A 14 25.24 -14.07 0.45
C SER A 14 24.73 -15.51 0.59
N SER A 15 24.14 -15.87 1.74
CA SER A 15 23.51 -17.19 1.92
C SER A 15 22.26 -17.37 1.05
N ASN A 16 21.64 -16.27 0.63
CA ASN A 16 20.48 -16.26 -0.25
C ASN A 16 20.85 -16.13 -1.74
N GLU A 17 21.98 -15.48 -2.07
CA GLU A 17 22.50 -15.37 -3.46
C GLU A 17 22.82 -16.74 -4.11
N GLY A 18 22.95 -17.82 -3.32
CA GLY A 18 23.08 -19.19 -3.81
C GLY A 18 21.80 -19.78 -4.43
N VAL A 19 20.66 -19.10 -4.29
CA VAL A 19 19.37 -19.47 -4.89
C VAL A 19 19.14 -18.58 -6.11
N ALA A 20 19.58 -19.05 -7.27
CA ALA A 20 19.45 -18.33 -8.54
C ALA A 20 17.99 -17.94 -8.83
N TYR A 21 17.67 -16.63 -8.78
CA TYR A 21 16.65 -15.83 -9.49
C TYR A 21 15.42 -16.52 -10.17
N ARG A 22 14.91 -17.64 -9.66
CA ARG A 22 13.74 -18.34 -10.21
C ARG A 22 12.66 -18.67 -9.20
N GLN A 23 12.84 -18.34 -7.93
CA GLN A 23 11.80 -18.49 -6.91
C GLN A 23 11.71 -17.21 -6.07
N ILE A 24 11.12 -16.17 -6.65
CA ILE A 24 10.53 -15.05 -5.86
C ILE A 24 9.51 -15.60 -4.82
N GLY A 25 9.07 -16.86 -4.97
CA GLY A 25 8.22 -17.58 -4.02
C GLY A 25 8.92 -18.55 -3.04
N GLU A 26 10.25 -18.58 -2.93
CA GLU A 26 10.96 -19.43 -1.93
C GLU A 26 11.90 -18.66 -0.99
N MET A 27 11.74 -17.35 -0.85
CA MET A 27 12.12 -16.73 0.41
C MET A 27 11.14 -17.26 1.47
N ASN A 28 11.61 -18.12 2.36
CA ASN A 28 10.75 -18.81 3.30
C ASN A 28 10.58 -17.98 4.60
N HIS A 29 9.52 -18.25 5.37
CA HIS A 29 9.26 -17.53 6.64
C HIS A 29 10.44 -17.58 7.63
N GLN A 30 11.33 -18.59 7.51
CA GLN A 30 12.52 -18.67 8.34
C GLN A 30 13.47 -17.50 8.06
N PHE A 31 13.69 -17.14 6.79
CA PHE A 31 14.53 -15.98 6.44
C PHE A 31 13.98 -14.68 7.03
N LEU A 32 12.67 -14.44 6.93
CA LEU A 32 12.08 -13.24 7.51
C LEU A 32 12.20 -13.21 9.05
N GLY A 33 12.07 -14.38 9.69
CA GLY A 33 12.32 -14.54 11.12
C GLY A 33 13.77 -14.20 11.52
N GLU A 34 14.74 -14.59 10.70
CA GLU A 34 16.16 -14.26 10.91
C GLU A 34 16.42 -12.75 10.73
N VAL A 35 15.86 -12.13 9.70
CA VAL A 35 15.91 -10.67 9.49
C VAL A 35 15.29 -9.94 10.68
N CYS A 36 14.12 -10.36 11.14
CA CYS A 36 13.44 -9.80 12.31
C CYS A 36 14.29 -9.92 13.58
N TYR A 37 14.92 -11.08 13.80
CA TYR A 37 15.81 -11.29 14.94
C TYR A 37 17.03 -10.36 14.90
N LEU A 38 17.67 -10.21 13.73
CA LEU A 38 18.82 -9.32 13.60
C LEU A 38 18.45 -7.86 13.80
N ILE A 39 17.32 -7.42 13.24
CA ILE A 39 16.81 -6.05 13.40
C ILE A 39 16.56 -5.73 14.88
N ARG A 40 15.89 -6.65 15.62
CA ARG A 40 15.60 -6.47 17.05
C ARG A 40 16.83 -6.37 17.93
N ASN A 41 17.95 -6.94 17.50
CA ASN A 41 19.23 -6.91 18.22
C ASN A 41 20.27 -6.04 17.50
N TYR A 42 19.83 -5.17 16.58
CA TYR A 42 20.74 -4.31 15.84
C TYR A 42 21.36 -3.28 16.77
N GLU A 43 22.67 -3.09 16.65
CA GLU A 43 23.46 -2.18 17.48
C GLU A 43 24.43 -1.46 16.54
N GLY A 44 24.58 -0.15 16.72
CA GLY A 44 25.49 0.68 15.91
C GLY A 44 24.75 1.60 14.95
N ASP A 45 25.49 2.12 13.97
CA ASP A 45 24.95 3.03 12.96
C ASP A 45 24.03 2.30 12.00
N LEU A 46 22.89 2.91 11.67
CA LEU A 46 21.90 2.31 10.78
C LEU A 46 22.50 2.04 9.39
N PRO A 47 22.23 0.86 8.80
CA PRO A 47 22.82 0.49 7.52
C PRO A 47 22.14 1.18 6.35
N ASN A 48 22.88 1.39 5.26
CA ASN A 48 22.25 1.63 3.96
C ASN A 48 21.75 0.30 3.41
N LEU A 49 20.43 0.08 3.43
CA LEU A 49 19.83 -1.19 3.02
C LEU A 49 20.16 -1.58 1.57
N ARG A 50 20.40 -0.63 0.68
CA ARG A 50 20.72 -0.89 -0.73
C ARG A 50 22.14 -1.39 -0.96
N GLU A 51 23.03 -1.20 0.02
CA GLU A 51 24.37 -1.81 0.00
C GLU A 51 24.34 -3.27 0.42
N ILE A 52 23.24 -3.73 1.03
CA ILE A 52 23.09 -5.04 1.67
C ILE A 52 22.04 -5.90 0.96
N PHE A 53 21.01 -5.29 0.38
CA PHE A 53 19.92 -6.01 -0.26
C PHE A 53 19.65 -5.45 -1.64
N GLN A 54 19.37 -6.35 -2.58
CA GLN A 54 18.84 -5.97 -3.89
C GLN A 54 17.45 -5.34 -3.71
N PRO A 55 17.03 -4.40 -4.56
CA PRO A 55 15.72 -3.74 -4.46
C PRO A 55 14.55 -4.73 -4.36
N GLU A 56 14.60 -5.84 -5.10
CA GLU A 56 13.57 -6.86 -5.11
C GLU A 56 13.49 -7.61 -3.78
N ALA A 57 14.64 -7.80 -3.10
CA ALA A 57 14.68 -8.42 -1.78
C ALA A 57 14.07 -7.49 -0.72
N ILE A 58 14.31 -6.17 -0.82
CA ILE A 58 13.70 -5.19 0.09
C ILE A 58 12.18 -5.13 -0.15
N ASP A 59 11.75 -5.12 -1.41
CA ASP A 59 10.32 -5.15 -1.77
C ASP A 59 9.63 -6.41 -1.24
N TRP A 60 10.26 -7.58 -1.38
CA TRP A 60 9.76 -8.83 -0.78
C TRP A 60 9.71 -8.77 0.74
N ILE A 61 10.80 -8.33 1.40
CA ILE A 61 10.86 -8.22 2.87
C ILE A 61 9.72 -7.33 3.38
N LEU A 62 9.49 -6.18 2.75
CA LEU A 62 8.42 -5.27 3.14
C LEU A 62 7.03 -5.90 2.94
N LYS A 63 6.78 -6.58 1.82
CA LYS A 63 5.50 -7.26 1.56
C LYS A 63 5.23 -8.36 2.58
N GLU A 64 6.20 -9.26 2.77
CA GLU A 64 6.06 -10.37 3.72
C GLU A 64 6.01 -9.86 5.17
N SER A 65 6.62 -8.71 5.49
CA SER A 65 6.48 -8.09 6.81
C SER A 65 5.06 -7.61 7.10
N VAL A 66 4.34 -7.12 6.10
CA VAL A 66 2.92 -6.77 6.20
C VAL A 66 2.10 -8.05 6.37
N ASP A 67 2.31 -9.06 5.53
CA ASP A 67 1.54 -10.31 5.55
C ASP A 67 1.75 -11.12 6.85
N GLN A 68 2.95 -11.08 7.44
CA GLN A 68 3.31 -11.78 8.67
C GLN A 68 3.30 -10.88 9.92
N TYR A 69 2.82 -9.64 9.82
CA TYR A 69 2.69 -8.70 10.94
C TYR A 69 4.03 -8.34 11.64
N TYR A 70 5.15 -8.38 10.92
CA TYR A 70 6.47 -7.97 11.42
C TYR A 70 6.68 -6.45 11.27
N ILE A 71 5.85 -5.65 11.95
CA ILE A 71 5.86 -4.19 11.83
C ILE A 71 7.22 -3.57 12.22
N SER A 72 7.96 -4.19 13.15
CA SER A 72 9.31 -3.73 13.53
C SER A 72 10.31 -3.69 12.37
N ILE A 73 10.08 -4.47 11.31
CA ILE A 73 10.92 -4.41 10.10
C ILE A 73 10.62 -3.12 9.33
N ILE A 74 9.35 -2.72 9.23
CA ILE A 74 8.94 -1.48 8.56
C ILE A 74 9.54 -0.28 9.29
N ASP A 75 9.43 -0.25 10.62
CA ASP A 75 10.04 0.80 11.45
C ASP A 75 11.54 0.91 11.20
N PHE A 76 12.26 -0.21 11.22
CA PHE A 76 13.69 -0.24 10.95
C PHE A 76 14.04 0.26 9.54
N VAL A 77 13.26 -0.13 8.52
CA VAL A 77 13.47 0.35 7.14
C VAL A 77 13.27 1.86 7.05
N ILE A 78 12.25 2.41 7.72
CA ILE A 78 12.03 3.86 7.81
C ILE A 78 13.19 4.55 8.51
N GLU A 79 13.65 4.02 9.63
CA GLU A 79 14.78 4.56 10.41
C GLU A 79 16.07 4.62 9.58
N THR A 80 16.32 3.61 8.73
CA THR A 80 17.47 3.62 7.81
C THR A 80 17.42 4.73 6.76
N GLY A 81 16.26 5.40 6.61
CA GLY A 81 16.03 6.42 5.59
C GLY A 81 15.79 5.84 4.20
N TYR A 82 15.50 4.54 4.09
CA TYR A 82 15.23 3.90 2.82
C TYR A 82 13.98 4.49 2.15
N LYS A 83 14.09 4.70 0.84
CA LYS A 83 13.00 5.16 -0.03
C LYS A 83 12.85 4.22 -1.22
N ASP A 84 11.60 3.96 -1.59
CA ASP A 84 11.29 3.21 -2.80
C ASP A 84 11.81 3.95 -4.04
N GLU A 85 12.43 3.21 -4.95
CA GLU A 85 12.70 3.71 -6.30
C GLU A 85 11.83 2.95 -7.28
N PRO A 86 11.20 3.66 -8.24
CA PRO A 86 10.39 3.01 -9.24
C PRO A 86 11.21 2.09 -10.13
N GLU A 87 10.62 0.94 -10.44
CA GLU A 87 11.06 0.14 -11.56
C GLU A 87 10.83 0.91 -12.87
N ILE A 88 11.81 0.84 -13.77
CA ILE A 88 11.75 1.45 -15.10
C ILE A 88 11.78 0.36 -16.16
N ASP A 89 11.01 0.55 -17.22
CA ASP A 89 11.05 -0.34 -18.38
C ASP A 89 12.26 -0.06 -19.28
N VAL A 90 12.37 -0.83 -20.37
CA VAL A 90 13.46 -0.71 -21.36
C VAL A 90 13.51 0.66 -22.04
N ASP A 91 12.41 1.39 -22.03
CA ASP A 91 12.27 2.73 -22.61
C ASP A 91 12.52 3.84 -21.56
N GLY A 92 12.85 3.46 -20.32
CA GLY A 92 13.11 4.38 -19.20
C GLY A 92 11.85 4.96 -18.57
N LYS A 93 10.67 4.37 -18.84
CA LYS A 93 9.40 4.80 -18.25
C LYS A 93 9.12 4.03 -16.97
N THR A 94 8.62 4.73 -15.94
CA THR A 94 8.21 4.11 -14.68
C THR A 94 7.07 3.11 -14.87
N ILE A 95 7.24 1.93 -14.30
CA ILE A 95 6.24 0.87 -14.23
C ILE A 95 5.29 1.17 -13.07
N LEU A 96 4.08 1.63 -13.38
CA LEU A 96 3.06 1.97 -12.37
C LEU A 96 2.18 0.78 -11.94
N ARG A 97 2.15 -0.31 -12.72
CA ARG A 97 1.43 -1.53 -12.32
C ARG A 97 2.35 -2.37 -11.43
N ARG A 98 2.28 -2.13 -10.12
CA ARG A 98 3.14 -2.76 -9.11
C ARG A 98 2.34 -2.92 -7.83
N CYS A 99 2.12 -4.16 -7.40
CA CYS A 99 1.60 -4.44 -6.08
C CYS A 99 2.69 -4.13 -5.04
N THR A 100 2.35 -3.38 -3.99
CA THR A 100 3.27 -2.88 -2.96
C THR A 100 2.74 -3.27 -1.58
N PRO A 101 3.54 -3.20 -0.51
CA PRO A 101 3.10 -3.41 0.88
C PRO A 101 1.86 -2.58 1.27
N ILE A 102 1.72 -1.35 0.73
CA ILE A 102 0.52 -0.50 0.96
C ILE A 102 -0.76 -1.20 0.47
N HIS A 103 -0.71 -1.94 -0.63
CA HIS A 103 -1.85 -2.71 -1.14
C HIS A 103 -2.13 -3.94 -0.26
N ASN A 104 -1.10 -4.67 0.17
CA ASN A 104 -1.25 -5.85 1.05
C ASN A 104 -1.85 -5.51 2.43
N ALA A 105 -1.70 -4.27 2.90
CA ALA A 105 -2.27 -3.83 4.17
C ALA A 105 -3.81 -3.91 4.20
N LEU A 106 -4.49 -3.90 3.04
CA LEU A 106 -5.94 -4.08 2.93
C LEU A 106 -6.42 -5.44 3.43
N GLU A 107 -5.67 -6.50 3.15
CA GLU A 107 -6.13 -7.88 3.35
C GLU A 107 -5.97 -8.34 4.82
N ASN A 108 -5.28 -7.55 5.65
CA ASN A 108 -4.73 -7.98 6.94
C ASN A 108 -5.18 -7.16 8.16
N ASP A 109 -6.18 -6.26 8.05
CA ASP A 109 -6.65 -5.40 9.16
C ASP A 109 -5.54 -4.58 9.87
N ILE A 110 -4.42 -4.36 9.17
CA ILE A 110 -3.28 -3.55 9.63
C ILE A 110 -3.20 -2.21 8.92
N ALA A 111 -4.34 -1.69 8.47
CA ALA A 111 -4.41 -0.40 7.78
C ALA A 111 -3.79 0.77 8.55
N PHE A 112 -3.63 0.65 9.87
CA PHE A 112 -2.97 1.67 10.68
C PHE A 112 -1.50 1.91 10.30
N ILE A 113 -0.81 0.97 9.63
CA ILE A 113 0.59 1.11 9.19
C ILE A 113 0.76 1.82 7.84
N ILE A 114 -0.34 2.19 7.19
CA ILE A 114 -0.32 2.81 5.86
C ILE A 114 0.44 4.15 5.85
N PRO A 115 0.26 5.07 6.84
CA PRO A 115 1.06 6.28 6.92
C PRO A 115 2.57 6.02 7.02
N GLU A 116 2.99 4.98 7.74
CA GLU A 116 4.38 4.54 7.88
C GLU A 116 4.91 4.06 6.54
N LEU A 117 4.14 3.24 5.81
CA LEU A 117 4.53 2.81 4.48
C LEU A 117 4.67 3.98 3.50
N PHE A 118 3.85 5.03 3.61
CA PHE A 118 4.03 6.25 2.81
C PHE A 118 5.30 7.06 3.16
N GLN A 119 6.00 6.74 4.25
CA GLN A 119 7.34 7.26 4.49
C GLN A 119 8.38 6.54 3.61
N ILE A 120 8.14 5.30 3.19
CA ILE A 120 8.99 4.56 2.25
C ILE A 120 8.61 4.91 0.80
N TYR A 121 7.30 4.93 0.51
CA TYR A 121 6.73 5.24 -0.80
C TYR A 121 6.33 6.73 -0.88
N ASP A 122 7.31 7.63 -0.70
CA ASP A 122 7.06 9.08 -0.55
C ASP A 122 6.97 9.88 -1.86
N ARG A 123 6.93 9.17 -3.00
CA ARG A 123 6.79 9.74 -4.33
C ARG A 123 5.32 9.84 -4.76
N PHE A 124 4.67 10.91 -4.34
CA PHE A 124 3.25 11.18 -4.63
C PHE A 124 2.97 11.58 -6.10
N ASP A 125 4.01 11.82 -6.91
CA ASP A 125 3.89 11.91 -8.38
C ASP A 125 3.62 10.54 -9.02
N LEU A 126 3.96 9.45 -8.32
CA LEU A 126 3.66 8.08 -8.72
C LEU A 126 2.37 7.61 -8.06
N ASN A 127 1.48 7.03 -8.86
CA ASN A 127 0.26 6.43 -8.36
C ASN A 127 0.25 4.94 -8.71
N TYR A 128 1.02 4.16 -7.97
CA TYR A 128 1.13 2.72 -8.20
C TYR A 128 -0.23 2.04 -8.08
N ALA A 129 -0.48 1.07 -8.94
CA ALA A 129 -1.70 0.29 -8.99
C ALA A 129 -1.42 -1.20 -8.82
N ASP A 130 -2.22 -1.89 -8.00
CA ASP A 130 -2.21 -3.35 -7.91
C ASP A 130 -2.87 -4.02 -9.13
N GLU A 131 -2.95 -5.35 -9.13
CA GLU A 131 -3.62 -6.12 -10.17
C GLU A 131 -5.14 -5.87 -10.29
N GLY A 132 -5.75 -5.26 -9.28
CA GLY A 132 -7.14 -4.81 -9.32
C GLY A 132 -7.33 -3.37 -9.78
N GLY A 133 -6.26 -2.65 -10.08
CA GLY A 133 -6.32 -1.23 -10.40
C GLY A 133 -6.60 -0.35 -9.17
N MET A 134 -6.52 -0.90 -7.96
CA MET A 134 -6.52 -0.10 -6.75
C MET A 134 -5.21 0.66 -6.70
N THR A 135 -5.26 1.97 -6.42
CA THR A 135 -4.08 2.83 -6.48
C THR A 135 -3.68 3.31 -5.10
N HIS A 136 -2.43 3.71 -4.90
CA HIS A 136 -2.00 4.36 -3.67
C HIS A 136 -2.89 5.54 -3.28
N PHE A 137 -3.32 6.35 -4.26
CA PHE A 137 -4.22 7.46 -3.99
C PHE A 137 -5.62 6.99 -3.56
N HIS A 138 -6.15 5.91 -4.15
CA HIS A 138 -7.40 5.30 -3.69
C HIS A 138 -7.27 4.80 -2.24
N LEU A 139 -6.15 4.15 -1.89
CA LEU A 139 -5.90 3.62 -0.54
C LEU A 139 -5.77 4.75 0.49
N ALA A 140 -5.01 5.80 0.18
CA ALA A 140 -4.91 6.98 1.03
C ALA A 140 -6.29 7.59 1.33
N CYS A 141 -7.19 7.59 0.33
CA CYS A 141 -8.55 8.08 0.51
C CYS A 141 -9.43 7.12 1.33
N GLN A 142 -9.32 5.81 1.05
CA GLN A 142 -10.05 4.76 1.75
C GLN A 142 -9.74 4.72 3.24
N PHE A 143 -8.50 5.03 3.63
CA PHE A 143 -8.02 4.94 5.01
C PHE A 143 -7.86 6.28 5.72
N GLY A 144 -8.30 7.37 5.09
CA GLY A 144 -8.35 8.66 5.78
C GLY A 144 -6.98 9.32 5.96
N CYS A 145 -5.98 8.97 5.16
CA CYS A 145 -4.62 9.51 5.22
C CYS A 145 -4.59 10.95 4.65
N VAL A 146 -5.12 11.92 5.41
CA VAL A 146 -5.34 13.30 4.93
C VAL A 146 -4.09 13.95 4.38
N ASP A 147 -2.95 13.80 5.07
CA ASP A 147 -1.70 14.43 4.65
C ASP A 147 -1.18 13.84 3.35
N GLU A 148 -1.31 12.52 3.16
CA GLU A 148 -0.92 11.80 1.95
C GLU A 148 -1.86 12.16 0.79
N VAL A 149 -3.17 12.19 1.02
CA VAL A 149 -4.16 12.65 0.04
C VAL A 149 -3.83 14.07 -0.42
N LYS A 150 -3.47 14.96 0.51
CA LYS A 150 -3.05 16.32 0.18
C LYS A 150 -1.79 16.33 -0.69
N LYS A 151 -0.77 15.54 -0.34
CA LYS A 151 0.47 15.43 -1.13
C LYS A 151 0.21 14.90 -2.54
N PHE A 152 -0.66 13.89 -2.70
CA PHE A 152 -1.10 13.39 -4.01
C PHE A 152 -1.78 14.48 -4.85
N LEU A 153 -2.71 15.23 -4.26
CA LEU A 153 -3.39 16.32 -4.96
C LEU A 153 -2.43 17.46 -5.34
N GLU A 154 -1.49 17.82 -4.45
CA GLU A 154 -0.44 18.81 -4.73
C GLU A 154 0.54 18.35 -5.83
N ALA A 155 0.77 17.03 -5.94
CA ALA A 155 1.52 16.43 -7.03
C ALA A 155 0.72 16.35 -8.36
N GLY A 156 -0.53 16.82 -8.37
CA GLY A 156 -1.37 16.87 -9.56
C GLY A 156 -2.13 15.58 -9.87
N GLN A 157 -2.26 14.67 -8.90
CA GLN A 157 -3.09 13.48 -9.09
C GLN A 157 -4.54 13.86 -9.35
N ASN A 158 -5.17 13.12 -10.26
CA ASN A 158 -6.52 13.37 -10.69
C ASN A 158 -7.54 12.92 -9.60
N PRO A 159 -8.35 13.82 -9.02
CA PRO A 159 -9.37 13.46 -8.04
C PRO A 159 -10.53 12.62 -8.60
N TYR A 160 -10.64 12.49 -9.93
CA TYR A 160 -11.63 11.67 -10.63
C TYR A 160 -11.11 10.30 -11.07
N CYS A 161 -9.91 9.87 -10.64
CA CYS A 161 -9.44 8.53 -10.99
C CYS A 161 -10.44 7.45 -10.50
N ILE A 162 -10.50 6.32 -11.19
CA ILE A 162 -11.44 5.24 -10.87
C ILE A 162 -10.69 3.93 -10.64
N ALA A 163 -11.13 3.14 -9.67
CA ALA A 163 -10.66 1.78 -9.48
C ALA A 163 -11.19 0.88 -10.61
N GLU A 164 -10.30 0.14 -11.27
CA GLU A 164 -10.65 -0.62 -12.50
C GLU A 164 -11.74 -1.67 -12.30
N LYS A 165 -11.85 -2.25 -11.10
CA LYS A 165 -12.79 -3.35 -10.81
C LYS A 165 -14.19 -2.91 -10.41
N THR A 166 -14.36 -1.68 -9.94
CA THR A 166 -15.65 -1.21 -9.36
C THR A 166 -16.12 0.11 -9.95
N GLY A 167 -15.23 0.87 -10.58
CA GLY A 167 -15.53 2.25 -11.00
C GLY A 167 -15.59 3.24 -9.83
N ASP A 168 -15.31 2.81 -8.60
CA ASP A 168 -15.27 3.68 -7.43
C ASP A 168 -14.22 4.77 -7.61
N SER A 169 -14.55 5.98 -7.15
CA SER A 169 -13.65 7.14 -7.17
C SER A 169 -13.03 7.33 -5.79
N PRO A 170 -11.96 8.14 -5.65
CA PRO A 170 -11.45 8.56 -4.34
C PRO A 170 -12.53 9.04 -3.38
N LEU A 171 -13.55 9.75 -3.91
CA LEU A 171 -14.66 10.26 -3.11
C LEU A 171 -15.61 9.13 -2.64
N HIS A 172 -15.87 8.12 -3.48
CA HIS A 172 -16.60 6.92 -3.07
C HIS A 172 -15.89 6.23 -1.90
N PHE A 173 -14.58 5.98 -2.02
CA PHE A 173 -13.78 5.34 -0.96
C PHE A 173 -13.78 6.14 0.34
N ALA A 174 -13.56 7.46 0.28
CA ALA A 174 -13.53 8.31 1.46
C ALA A 174 -14.89 8.32 2.19
N LEU A 175 -16.01 8.36 1.45
CA LEU A 175 -17.35 8.39 2.05
C LEU A 175 -17.80 7.04 2.59
N ALA A 176 -17.49 5.94 1.89
CA ALA A 176 -17.80 4.58 2.33
C ALA A 176 -17.10 4.21 3.66
N ASN A 177 -15.98 4.87 3.95
CA ASN A 177 -15.20 4.67 5.19
C ASN A 177 -15.32 5.87 6.15
N GLU A 178 -16.31 6.73 5.95
CA GLU A 178 -16.66 7.85 6.84
C GLU A 178 -15.54 8.90 7.06
N HIS A 179 -14.56 8.97 6.16
CA HIS A 179 -13.46 9.95 6.19
C HIS A 179 -13.89 11.31 5.63
N LYS A 180 -14.72 12.01 6.41
CA LYS A 180 -15.32 13.31 6.03
C LYS A 180 -14.29 14.38 5.67
N ASN A 181 -13.15 14.39 6.35
CA ASN A 181 -12.03 15.29 6.10
C ASN A 181 -11.37 15.05 4.72
N VAL A 182 -11.16 13.79 4.35
CA VAL A 182 -10.68 13.42 3.01
C VAL A 182 -11.74 13.76 1.95
N ALA A 183 -13.01 13.43 2.20
CA ALA A 183 -14.09 13.76 1.27
C ALA A 183 -14.19 15.28 1.01
N GLU A 184 -14.10 16.09 2.07
CA GLU A 184 -14.06 17.55 1.96
C GLU A 184 -12.84 18.02 1.15
N LEU A 185 -11.66 17.45 1.42
CA LEU A 185 -10.43 17.79 0.69
C LEU A 185 -10.55 17.46 -0.80
N LEU A 186 -11.09 16.29 -1.15
CA LEU A 186 -11.33 15.88 -2.53
C LEU A 186 -12.31 16.81 -3.25
N LEU A 187 -13.44 17.15 -2.61
CA LEU A 187 -14.44 18.07 -3.17
C LEU A 187 -13.87 19.48 -3.41
N ARG A 188 -13.06 19.99 -2.47
CA ARG A 188 -12.37 21.28 -2.64
C ARG A 188 -11.37 21.27 -3.79
N ASN A 189 -10.82 20.10 -4.13
CA ASN A 189 -9.94 19.90 -5.27
C ASN A 189 -10.67 19.45 -6.54
N GLY A 190 -12.01 19.55 -6.55
CA GLY A 190 -12.82 19.38 -7.74
C GLY A 190 -13.40 18.00 -7.95
N ALA A 191 -13.23 17.03 -7.04
CA ALA A 191 -13.87 15.71 -7.20
C ALA A 191 -15.37 15.84 -7.52
N ASP A 192 -15.87 15.07 -8.49
CA ASP A 192 -17.26 15.16 -8.95
C ASP A 192 -18.18 14.41 -7.96
N PRO A 193 -19.07 15.11 -7.23
CA PRO A 193 -19.99 14.48 -6.29
C PRO A 193 -21.08 13.63 -6.97
N ASN A 194 -21.15 13.63 -8.31
CA ASN A 194 -22.13 12.87 -9.09
C ASN A 194 -21.50 11.79 -9.98
N LEU A 195 -20.17 11.60 -9.93
CA LEU A 195 -19.53 10.53 -10.68
C LEU A 195 -20.11 9.19 -10.22
N ALA A 196 -20.64 8.41 -11.16
CA ALA A 196 -21.23 7.12 -10.85
C ALA A 196 -20.19 6.00 -11.03
N ASP A 197 -20.20 5.01 -10.13
CA ASP A 197 -19.43 3.78 -10.24
C ASP A 197 -20.02 2.82 -11.31
N GLU A 198 -19.49 1.60 -11.42
CA GLU A 198 -19.96 0.62 -12.41
C GLU A 198 -21.40 0.12 -12.15
N ASP A 199 -21.86 0.18 -10.90
CA ASP A 199 -23.23 -0.18 -10.49
C ASP A 199 -24.19 1.03 -10.60
N GLY A 200 -23.68 2.19 -11.01
CA GLY A 200 -24.44 3.43 -11.15
C GLY A 200 -24.67 4.17 -9.83
N TRP A 201 -23.96 3.79 -8.77
CA TRP A 201 -24.02 4.47 -7.48
C TRP A 201 -23.14 5.71 -7.52
N THR A 202 -23.65 6.78 -6.91
CA THR A 202 -22.92 8.04 -6.78
C THR A 202 -22.47 8.22 -5.33
N PRO A 203 -21.58 9.18 -5.05
CA PRO A 203 -21.19 9.54 -3.68
C PRO A 203 -22.38 9.73 -2.72
N LEU A 204 -23.49 10.30 -3.21
CA LEU A 204 -24.71 10.47 -2.43
C LEU A 204 -25.39 9.14 -2.08
N HIS A 205 -25.39 8.16 -2.99
CA HIS A 205 -25.92 6.83 -2.72
C HIS A 205 -25.13 6.14 -1.61
N VAL A 206 -23.79 6.24 -1.64
CA VAL A 206 -22.91 5.69 -0.60
C VAL A 206 -23.23 6.28 0.77
N ILE A 207 -23.35 7.61 0.88
CA ILE A 207 -23.71 8.28 2.15
C ILE A 207 -25.04 7.75 2.70
N CYS A 208 -26.06 7.65 1.84
CA CYS A 208 -27.39 7.16 2.22
C CYS A 208 -27.38 5.70 2.71
N LEU A 209 -26.48 4.86 2.19
CA LEU A 209 -26.35 3.46 2.63
C LEU A 209 -25.66 3.37 4.00
N MET A 210 -24.63 4.19 4.24
CA MET A 210 -23.93 4.20 5.52
C MET A 210 -24.83 4.73 6.66
N ASP A 211 -25.62 5.79 6.38
CA ASP A 211 -26.56 6.36 7.36
C ASP A 211 -27.70 5.39 7.73
N ARG A 212 -28.09 4.49 6.80
CA ARG A 212 -29.10 3.44 7.04
C ARG A 212 -28.54 2.17 7.71
N GLY A 213 -27.22 2.02 7.76
CA GLY A 213 -26.54 0.90 8.42
C GLY A 213 -26.72 0.87 9.94
N ALA A 214 -27.18 1.96 10.55
CA ALA A 214 -27.54 2.01 11.97
C ALA A 214 -28.87 1.31 12.29
N GLU A 215 -29.72 0.97 11.30
CA GLU A 215 -31.03 0.39 11.61
C GLU A 215 -31.47 -0.84 10.79
N LEU A 216 -30.88 -1.22 9.63
CA LEU A 216 -31.37 -2.39 8.88
C LEU A 216 -30.30 -3.23 8.12
N LEU A 217 -30.00 -4.39 8.73
CA LEU A 217 -29.66 -5.71 8.15
C LEU A 217 -28.22 -6.02 7.68
N PRO A 218 -27.79 -7.31 7.85
CA PRO A 218 -26.40 -7.72 7.71
C PRO A 218 -25.97 -7.70 6.23
N ILE A 219 -24.95 -6.90 5.96
CA ILE A 219 -24.18 -6.99 4.72
C ILE A 219 -23.30 -8.22 4.88
N ASP A 220 -23.63 -9.28 4.14
CA ASP A 220 -22.78 -10.45 3.95
C ASP A 220 -21.41 -9.96 3.46
N SER A 221 -20.39 -10.13 4.28
CA SER A 221 -19.00 -9.72 4.03
C SER A 221 -18.29 -10.59 2.99
N SER A 222 -19.01 -11.44 2.25
CA SER A 222 -18.47 -12.18 1.11
C SER A 222 -18.79 -11.49 -0.23
N ARG A 223 -17.95 -10.51 -0.60
CA ARG A 223 -17.81 -10.03 -1.99
C ARG A 223 -17.33 -11.18 -2.89
N SER A 224 -18.25 -11.98 -3.42
CA SER A 224 -18.12 -12.69 -4.70
C SER A 224 -19.46 -13.30 -5.13
N THR A 225 -19.81 -13.06 -6.39
CA THR A 225 -20.91 -13.68 -7.17
C THR A 225 -22.31 -13.06 -7.04
N LYS A 226 -22.66 -12.19 -8.02
CA LYS A 226 -23.64 -12.45 -9.09
C LYS A 226 -24.25 -11.14 -9.56
N LYS A 227 -24.06 -10.88 -10.86
CA LYS A 227 -24.93 -10.08 -11.74
C LYS A 227 -26.36 -10.04 -11.20
N LEU A 228 -26.84 -8.88 -10.80
CA LEU A 228 -28.26 -8.61 -10.74
C LEU A 228 -28.60 -7.58 -11.81
N THR A 229 -29.41 -8.08 -12.71
CA THR A 229 -29.98 -7.47 -13.91
C THR A 229 -30.55 -6.08 -13.68
N ARG A 230 -30.16 -5.18 -14.58
CA ARG A 230 -30.90 -3.97 -15.00
C ARG A 230 -32.41 -4.18 -14.96
N TRP A 231 -33.12 -3.18 -14.44
CA TRP A 231 -34.55 -2.97 -14.64
C TRP A 231 -34.89 -2.80 -16.13
#